data_AF-A0A3D1LBT9-F1
#
_entry.id   AF-A0A3D1LBT9-F1
#
_cell.length_a   1.000
_cell.length_b   1.000
_cell.length_c   1.000
_cell.angle_alpha   90.00
_cell.angle_beta   90.00
_cell.angle_gamma   90.00
#
_symmetry.space_group_name_H-M   'P 1'
#
loop_
_entity.id
_entity.type
_entity.pdbx_description
1 polymer ?
#
loop_
_entity_poly.entity_id
_entity_poly.type
_entity_poly.pdbx_seq_one_letter_code
_entity_poly.pdbx_strand_id
1 'polypeptide(L)' 'EDPSRRSATEIMEASGLVDLLIPRGGAGLIRACVEHATVPCIETGTGICHVYVDKDADLEQALSIISNAKTSRPSVCNA' A
#
# COMPACT_ATOMS: atom_id res chain seq x y z
N GLU A 1 13.10 10.06 -19.71
CA GLU A 1 11.97 9.37 -19.06
C GLU A 1 11.25 8.56 -20.11
N ASP A 2 10.97 7.27 -19.85
CA ASP A 2 10.24 6.39 -20.78
C ASP A 2 8.76 6.34 -20.36
N PRO A 3 7.84 7.02 -21.07
CA PRO A 3 6.43 7.02 -20.73
C PRO A 3 5.73 5.69 -21.06
N SER A 4 6.37 4.78 -21.81
CA SER A 4 5.77 3.50 -22.23
C SER A 4 5.67 2.48 -21.10
N ARG A 5 6.48 2.63 -20.03
CA ARG A 5 6.60 1.69 -18.91
C ARG A 5 7.02 0.27 -19.31
N ARG A 6 7.61 0.07 -20.51
CA ARG A 6 7.94 -1.26 -21.04
C ARG A 6 8.85 -2.07 -20.11
N SER A 7 9.87 -1.43 -19.52
CA SER A 7 10.78 -2.10 -18.58
C SER A 7 10.09 -2.61 -17.32
N ALA A 8 8.99 -1.99 -16.90
CA ALA A 8 8.21 -2.50 -15.76
C ALA A 8 7.53 -3.82 -16.12
N THR A 9 6.97 -3.93 -17.33
CA THR A 9 6.38 -5.18 -17.85
C THR A 9 7.44 -6.27 -18.01
N GLU A 10 8.60 -5.94 -18.60
CA GLU A 10 9.70 -6.89 -18.77
C GLU A 10 10.14 -7.51 -17.43
N ILE A 11 10.19 -6.71 -16.35
CA ILE A 11 10.49 -7.20 -15.00
C ILE A 11 9.34 -8.02 -14.40
N MET A 12 8.08 -7.66 -14.67
CA MET A 12 6.90 -8.42 -14.24
C MET A 12 6.86 -9.85 -14.81
N GLU A 13 7.42 -10.03 -16.00
CA GLU A 13 7.38 -11.29 -16.74
C GLU A 13 8.67 -12.14 -16.62
N ALA A 14 9.69 -11.63 -15.91
CA ALA A 14 11.03 -12.22 -15.82
C ALA A 14 11.14 -13.44 -14.86
N SER A 15 10.15 -14.34 -14.88
CA SER A 15 10.16 -15.55 -14.06
C SER A 15 11.37 -16.43 -14.39
N GLY A 16 12.08 -16.91 -13.36
CA GLY A 16 13.35 -17.62 -13.49
C GLY A 16 14.59 -16.72 -13.56
N LEU A 17 14.41 -15.40 -13.62
CA LEU A 17 15.47 -14.39 -13.50
C LEU A 17 15.26 -13.47 -12.29
N VAL A 18 14.00 -13.23 -11.92
CA VAL A 18 13.58 -12.48 -10.74
C VAL A 18 12.74 -13.40 -9.86
N ASP A 19 13.12 -13.53 -8.59
CA ASP A 19 12.45 -14.43 -7.64
C ASP A 19 11.18 -13.81 -7.03
N LEU A 20 11.15 -12.48 -6.89
CA LEU A 20 10.08 -11.77 -6.18
C LEU A 20 9.95 -10.32 -6.62
N LEU A 21 8.69 -9.85 -6.75
CA LEU A 21 8.34 -8.45 -6.94
C LEU A 21 7.64 -7.87 -5.72
N ILE A 22 8.01 -6.63 -5.39
CA ILE A 22 7.41 -5.85 -4.31
C ILE A 22 6.96 -4.50 -4.89
N PRO A 23 5.75 -4.41 -5.47
CA PRO A 23 5.24 -3.15 -6.00
C PRO A 23 5.03 -2.12 -4.89
N ARG A 24 5.62 -0.93 -5.05
CA ARG A 24 5.41 0.21 -4.16
C ARG A 24 4.96 1.41 -4.99
N GLY A 25 3.70 1.81 -4.85
CA GLY A 25 3.15 2.92 -5.62
C GLY A 25 1.63 2.98 -5.51
N GLY A 26 1.01 3.66 -6.48
CA GLY A 26 -0.45 3.78 -6.52
C GLY A 26 -1.16 2.45 -6.78
N ALA A 27 -2.46 2.41 -6.46
CA ALA A 27 -3.30 1.22 -6.62
C ALA A 27 -3.24 0.62 -8.04
N GLY A 28 -3.12 1.45 -9.08
CA GLY A 28 -2.99 0.98 -10.46
C GLY A 28 -1.71 0.18 -10.73
N LEU A 29 -0.57 0.54 -10.10
CA LEU A 29 0.68 -0.21 -10.24
C LEU A 29 0.56 -1.56 -9.53
N ILE A 30 0.08 -1.55 -8.29
CA ILE A 30 -0.09 -2.77 -7.49
C ILE A 30 -1.02 -3.74 -8.23
N ARG A 31 -2.16 -3.24 -8.71
CA ARG A 31 -3.12 -4.01 -9.50
C ARG A 31 -2.49 -4.59 -10.77
N ALA A 32 -1.72 -3.80 -11.52
CA ALA A 32 -1.05 -4.28 -12.73
C ALA A 32 -0.06 -5.43 -12.43
N CYS A 33 0.73 -5.33 -11.34
CA CYS A 33 1.61 -6.41 -10.94
C CYS A 33 0.84 -7.68 -10.55
N VAL A 34 -0.23 -7.54 -9.77
CA VAL A 34 -1.04 -8.67 -9.30
C VAL A 34 -1.77 -9.36 -10.45
N GLU A 35 -2.28 -8.60 -11.42
CA GLU A 35 -3.05 -9.14 -12.55
C GLU A 35 -2.16 -9.72 -13.68
N HIS A 36 -0.92 -9.25 -13.85
CA HIS A 36 -0.12 -9.55 -15.04
C HIS A 36 1.27 -10.16 -14.79
N ALA A 37 1.81 -10.09 -13.57
CA ALA A 37 3.14 -10.63 -13.33
C ALA A 37 3.16 -12.16 -13.35
N THR A 38 4.18 -12.73 -13.99
CA THR A 38 4.50 -14.16 -13.90
C THR A 38 5.51 -14.43 -12.78
N VAL A 39 6.23 -13.39 -12.34
CA VAL A 39 7.05 -13.42 -11.13
C VAL A 39 6.14 -13.33 -9.89
N PRO A 40 6.38 -14.12 -8.83
CA PRO A 40 5.64 -13.99 -7.57
C PRO A 40 5.65 -12.56 -7.04
N CYS A 41 4.49 -12.08 -6.59
CA CYS A 41 4.34 -10.72 -6.07
C CYS A 41 3.91 -10.71 -4.60
N ILE A 42 4.54 -9.86 -3.78
CA ILE A 42 4.00 -9.46 -2.48
C ILE A 42 3.35 -8.10 -2.63
N GLU A 43 2.02 -8.08 -2.63
CA GLU A 43 1.26 -6.84 -2.62
C GLU A 43 1.16 -6.24 -1.21
N THR A 44 1.17 -4.92 -1.14
CA THR A 44 0.70 -4.20 0.05
C THR A 44 -0.76 -3.85 -0.17
N GLY A 45 -1.65 -4.31 0.70
CA GLY A 45 -3.09 -4.10 0.59
C GLY A 45 -3.52 -2.64 0.77
N THR A 46 -4.84 -2.42 0.73
CA THR A 46 -5.43 -1.10 0.94
C THR A 46 -5.38 -0.71 2.42
N GLY A 47 -5.09 0.57 2.65
CA GLY A 47 -4.98 1.18 3.96
C GLY A 47 -6.29 1.64 4.59
N ILE A 48 -7.21 0.70 4.90
CA ILE A 48 -8.46 1.05 5.60
C ILE A 48 -8.27 0.81 7.11
N CYS A 49 -7.84 1.85 7.80
CA CYS A 49 -7.61 1.82 9.24
C CYS A 49 -8.84 2.34 10.00
N HIS A 50 -9.15 1.69 11.13
CA HIS A 50 -10.26 2.06 12.01
C HIS A 50 -9.73 2.35 13.41
N VAL A 51 -10.35 3.31 14.08
CA VAL A 51 -10.14 3.57 15.51
C VAL A 51 -11.47 3.34 16.23
N TYR A 52 -11.45 2.47 17.24
CA TYR A 52 -12.59 2.23 18.12
C TYR A 52 -12.32 2.90 19.47
N VAL A 53 -13.29 3.69 19.93
CA VAL A 53 -13.26 4.29 21.27
C VAL A 53 -14.22 3.50 22.15
N ASP A 54 -13.67 2.75 23.09
CA ASP A 54 -14.45 1.98 24.05
C ASP A 54 -15.24 2.89 25.00
N LYS A 55 -16.36 2.38 25.54
CA LYS A 55 -17.21 3.13 26.48
C LYS A 55 -16.47 3.59 27.73
N ASP A 56 -15.42 2.87 28.14
CA ASP A 56 -14.65 3.17 29.35
C ASP A 56 -13.34 3.93 29.03
N ALA A 57 -13.15 4.40 27.79
CA ALA A 57 -11.95 5.09 27.36
C ALA A 57 -11.86 6.54 27.89
N ASP A 58 -10.63 6.95 28.22
CA ASP A 58 -10.30 8.36 28.45
C ASP A 58 -10.46 9.16 27.14
N LEU A 59 -11.39 10.11 27.14
CA LEU A 59 -11.76 10.86 25.95
C LEU A 59 -10.67 11.84 25.50
N GLU A 60 -9.86 12.37 26.41
CA GLU A 60 -8.75 13.28 26.03
C GLU A 60 -7.65 12.49 25.34
N GLN A 61 -7.31 11.31 25.87
CA GLN A 61 -6.35 10.41 25.23
C GLN A 61 -6.86 9.91 23.88
N ALA A 62 -8.13 9.50 23.80
CA ALA A 62 -8.74 9.07 22.55
C ALA A 62 -8.70 10.16 21.47
N LEU A 63 -9.03 11.41 21.84
CA LEU A 63 -8.95 12.55 20.92
C LEU A 63 -7.53 12.78 20.39
N SER A 64 -6.53 12.72 21.27
CA SER A 64 -5.12 12.85 20.90
C SER A 64 -4.69 11.78 19.90
N ILE A 65 -5.05 10.51 20.15
CA ILE A 65 -4.75 9.38 19.26
C ILE A 65 -5.44 9.56 17.90
N ILE A 66 -6.73 9.89 17.88
CA ILE A 66 -7.50 10.06 16.64
C ILE A 66 -6.93 11.21 15.79
N SER A 67 -6.63 12.35 16.43
CA SER A 67 -6.02 13.49 15.73
C SER A 67 -4.68 13.08 15.13
N ASN A 68 -3.81 12.44 15.91
CA ASN A 68 -2.51 12.01 15.42
C ASN A 68 -2.62 11.01 14.25
N ALA A 69 -3.47 9.99 14.40
CA ALA A 69 -3.67 8.96 13.38
C ALA A 69 -4.13 9.58 12.06
N LYS A 70 -5.14 10.46 12.08
CA LYS A 70 -5.75 10.97 10.85
C LYS A 70 -4.98 12.15 10.23
N THR A 71 -4.45 13.07 11.04
CA THR A 71 -4.01 14.38 10.55
C THR A 71 -2.51 14.52 10.42
N SER A 72 -1.70 13.64 11.03
CA SER A 72 -0.23 13.74 10.95
C SER A 72 0.28 13.57 9.52
N ARG A 73 -0.30 12.62 8.76
CA ARG A 73 -0.02 12.43 7.34
C ARG A 73 -1.22 11.77 6.63
N PRO A 74 -2.26 12.52 6.25
CA PRO A 74 -3.51 11.95 5.70
C PRO A 74 -3.36 11.10 4.43
N SER A 75 -2.24 11.24 3.71
CA SER A 75 -1.99 10.59 2.42
C SER A 75 -1.32 9.21 2.50
N VAL A 76 -0.89 8.74 3.68
CA VAL A 76 -0.32 7.40 3.82
C VAL A 76 -1.39 6.35 4.10
N CYS A 77 -1.08 5.09 3.79
CA CYS A 77 -2.03 3.98 3.91
C CYS A 77 -2.44 3.64 5.36
N ASN A 78 -1.74 4.13 6.38
CA ASN A 78 -2.08 3.83 7.77
C ASN A 78 -2.70 5.03 8.51
N ALA A 79 -3.09 6.07 7.77
CA ALA A 79 -3.73 7.24 8.33
C ALA A 79 -5.21 6.97 8.64
#